data_AF-A0AAE9CT40-F1
#
_entry.id   AF-A0AAE9CT40-F1
#
_cell.length_a   1.000
_cell.length_b   1.000
_cell.length_c   1.000
_cell.angle_alpha   90.00
_cell.angle_beta   90.00
_cell.angle_gamma   90.00
#
_symmetry.space_group_name_H-M   'P 1'
#
loop_
_entity.id
_entity.type
_entity.pdbx_description
1 polymer ?
#
loop_
_entity_poly.entity_id
_entity_poly.type
_entity_poly.pdbx_seq_one_letter_code
_entity_poly.pdbx_strand_id
1 'polypeptide(L)'
;MHYCPSCATKGYVLKRWLMQHSESGQSMGWFDWRGSNCEEGVVFVVPCSNACLTVTVEKQKGGTEYEYVGSMQECSDQMIHGSPDLPGGTDYKAYNKSKVFVAKRMGHRITYNFTRQSYIDIHSSMTYDIKDHEVVVLTERKIRKLSAWTYRDWLMVASLVIMGCLISCCCRALFCQVKASKPSVIRRADGVEDIRCEVLTEQNPTAPEEEKEVEQVMEKKKEDGEMDIAEEPVAKEDSPV
;
A
#
# COMPACT_ATOMS: atom_id res chain seq x y z
N MET A 1 26.80 -6.16 9.19
CA MET A 1 25.36 -5.90 8.94
C MET A 1 24.68 -7.25 8.88
N HIS A 2 23.56 -7.42 9.56
CA HIS A 2 22.80 -8.69 9.58
C HIS A 2 21.34 -8.38 9.24
N TYR A 3 20.54 -9.41 9.00
CA TYR A 3 19.16 -9.24 8.58
C TYR A 3 18.21 -9.70 9.67
N CYS A 4 17.15 -8.94 9.90
CA CYS A 4 16.12 -9.24 10.87
C CYS A 4 14.79 -9.48 10.17
N PRO A 5 13.93 -10.34 10.74
CA PRO A 5 12.54 -10.37 10.35
C PRO A 5 11.85 -9.10 10.85
N SER A 6 11.01 -8.53 10.00
CA SER A 6 10.10 -7.42 10.30
C SER A 6 8.68 -7.92 10.11
N CYS A 7 7.98 -8.09 11.23
CA CYS A 7 6.59 -8.52 11.26
C CYS A 7 5.93 -8.12 12.58
N ALA A 8 4.60 -8.06 12.59
CA ALA A 8 3.84 -7.99 13.82
C ALA A 8 2.53 -8.77 13.69
N THR A 9 2.09 -9.38 14.77
CA THR A 9 0.79 -10.03 14.83
C THR A 9 -0.29 -8.98 15.09
N LYS A 10 -1.52 -9.25 14.63
CA LYS A 10 -2.66 -8.32 14.84
C LYS A 10 -2.86 -8.00 16.32
N GLY A 11 -2.70 -9.01 17.19
CA GLY A 11 -2.80 -8.83 18.64
C GLY A 11 -1.75 -7.88 19.20
N TYR A 12 -0.50 -7.92 18.70
CA TYR A 12 0.54 -6.97 19.10
C TYR A 12 0.20 -5.54 18.66
N VAL A 13 -0.25 -5.37 17.41
CA VAL A 13 -0.58 -4.05 16.86
C VAL A 13 -1.69 -3.37 17.68
N LEU A 14 -2.69 -4.13 18.13
CA LEU A 14 -3.76 -3.63 19.00
C LEU A 14 -3.28 -3.22 20.41
N LYS A 15 -2.06 -3.62 20.80
CA LYS A 15 -1.41 -3.22 22.06
C LYS A 15 -0.47 -2.03 21.90
N ARG A 16 -0.64 -1.20 20.86
CA ARG A 16 0.10 0.06 20.70
C ARG A 16 0.11 0.92 21.96
N TRP A 17 -1.04 1.05 22.62
CA TRP A 17 -1.16 1.83 23.87
C TRP A 17 -0.26 1.32 24.99
N LEU A 18 0.10 0.03 25.00
CA LEU A 18 1.01 -0.55 25.98
C LEU A 18 2.47 -0.19 25.65
N MET A 19 2.83 -0.15 24.37
CA MET A 19 4.20 0.09 23.88
C MET A 19 4.50 1.56 23.57
N GLN A 20 3.47 2.41 23.60
CA GLN A 20 3.51 3.86 23.41
C GLN A 20 2.75 4.52 24.55
N HIS A 21 3.32 4.46 25.75
CA HIS A 21 2.69 4.96 26.96
C HIS A 21 3.53 6.08 27.57
N SER A 22 3.19 7.32 27.23
CA SER A 22 3.97 8.52 27.57
C SER A 22 4.10 8.73 29.08
N GLU A 23 3.03 8.51 29.86
CA GLU A 23 3.04 8.74 31.32
C GLU A 23 4.02 7.83 32.06
N SER A 24 4.30 6.64 31.51
CA SER A 24 5.28 5.72 32.07
C SER A 24 6.66 5.82 31.38
N GLY A 25 6.83 6.75 30.43
CA GLY A 25 8.06 6.88 29.65
C GLY A 25 8.30 5.73 28.67
N GLN A 26 7.27 4.96 28.31
CA GLN A 26 7.38 3.91 27.30
C GLN A 26 7.20 4.52 25.90
N SER A 27 8.23 4.41 25.08
CA SER A 27 8.26 4.91 23.71
C SER A 27 9.10 3.97 22.83
N MET A 28 8.46 3.36 21.86
CA MET A 28 9.09 2.49 20.86
C MET A 28 8.94 3.07 19.44
N GLY A 29 9.61 2.49 18.45
CA GLY A 29 9.26 2.70 17.06
C GLY A 29 7.90 2.08 16.76
N TRP A 30 7.20 2.58 15.75
CA TRP A 30 5.95 1.99 15.28
C TRP A 30 5.93 1.96 13.75
N PHE A 31 6.14 0.79 13.18
CA PHE A 31 6.24 0.59 11.75
C PHE A 31 4.92 0.11 11.15
N ASP A 32 4.82 0.19 9.84
CA ASP A 32 3.69 -0.32 9.09
C ASP A 32 3.94 -1.79 8.70
N TRP A 33 3.46 -2.71 9.52
CA TRP A 33 3.58 -4.16 9.29
C TRP A 33 2.45 -4.74 8.42
N ARG A 34 1.69 -3.90 7.70
CA ARG A 34 0.64 -4.37 6.78
C ARG A 34 1.21 -5.36 5.77
N GLY A 35 0.56 -6.52 5.65
CA GLY A 35 1.00 -7.60 4.76
C GLY A 35 2.04 -8.56 5.36
N SER A 36 2.39 -8.40 6.64
CA SER A 36 3.17 -9.37 7.41
C SER A 36 2.36 -9.93 8.57
N ASN A 37 2.72 -11.11 9.04
CA ASN A 37 2.20 -11.72 10.26
C ASN A 37 3.23 -12.72 10.82
N CYS A 38 3.76 -12.45 12.01
CA CYS A 38 4.76 -13.33 12.63
C CYS A 38 4.24 -14.74 12.96
N GLU A 39 2.94 -14.90 13.20
CA GLU A 39 2.34 -16.21 13.51
C GLU A 39 2.16 -17.07 12.26
N GLU A 40 1.86 -16.44 11.11
CA GLU A 40 1.69 -17.11 9.83
C GLU A 40 3.04 -17.30 9.10
N GLY A 41 4.15 -16.85 9.68
CA GLY A 41 5.48 -16.90 9.06
C GLY A 41 5.68 -15.95 7.88
N VAL A 42 4.74 -15.02 7.65
CA VAL A 42 4.85 -14.01 6.60
C VAL A 42 5.64 -12.83 7.14
N VAL A 43 6.91 -12.72 6.77
CA VAL A 43 7.79 -11.68 7.30
C VAL A 43 8.49 -10.90 6.20
N PHE A 44 8.77 -9.64 6.49
CA PHE A 44 9.71 -8.85 5.71
C PHE A 44 11.12 -9.08 6.23
N VAL A 45 12.11 -8.97 5.36
CA VAL A 45 13.53 -9.07 5.78
C VAL A 45 14.16 -7.71 5.63
N VAL A 46 14.58 -7.15 6.75
CA VAL A 46 15.14 -5.80 6.84
C VAL A 46 16.61 -5.83 7.27
N PRO A 47 17.43 -4.91 6.76
CA PRO A 47 18.80 -4.77 7.23
C PRO A 47 18.86 -4.22 8.67
N CYS A 48 19.81 -4.72 9.46
CA CYS A 48 20.00 -4.30 10.85
C CYS A 48 21.49 -4.19 11.23
N SER A 49 21.84 -3.15 11.97
CA SER A 49 23.22 -2.92 12.44
C SER A 49 23.47 -3.58 13.78
N ASN A 50 22.52 -3.49 14.72
CA ASN A 50 22.70 -3.97 16.10
C ASN A 50 22.13 -5.36 16.37
N ALA A 51 20.94 -5.51 16.96
CA ALA A 51 20.33 -6.80 17.23
C ALA A 51 18.92 -6.89 16.61
N CYS A 52 18.45 -8.09 16.32
CA CYS A 52 17.02 -8.32 16.07
C CYS A 52 16.30 -8.35 17.42
N LEU A 53 15.19 -7.64 17.50
CA LEU A 53 14.33 -7.55 18.65
C LEU A 53 13.05 -8.35 18.38
N THR A 54 12.73 -9.26 19.29
CA THR A 54 11.42 -9.89 19.39
C THR A 54 10.74 -9.38 20.66
N VAL A 55 9.54 -8.81 20.53
CA VAL A 55 8.72 -8.45 21.68
C VAL A 55 7.50 -9.36 21.72
N THR A 56 7.31 -10.06 22.84
CA THR A 56 6.15 -10.91 23.10
C THR A 56 5.30 -10.30 24.19
N VAL A 57 4.00 -10.21 23.96
CA VAL A 57 3.02 -9.67 24.90
C VAL A 57 2.06 -10.78 25.31
N GLU A 58 1.87 -10.91 26.61
CA GLU A 58 0.95 -11.88 27.20
C GLU A 58 0.07 -11.19 28.25
N LYS A 59 -1.22 -11.51 28.29
CA LYS A 59 -2.19 -10.95 29.22
C LYS A 59 -2.36 -11.87 30.42
N GLN A 60 -2.35 -11.32 31.61
CA GLN A 60 -2.60 -12.09 32.83
C GLN A 60 -4.07 -12.51 32.90
N LYS A 61 -4.35 -13.81 33.09
CA LYS A 61 -5.71 -14.34 33.29
C LYS A 61 -6.07 -14.48 34.77
N GLY A 62 -5.11 -14.88 35.59
CA GLY A 62 -5.26 -15.07 37.03
C GLY A 62 -4.01 -15.69 37.64
N GLY A 63 -3.66 -15.30 38.86
CA GLY A 63 -2.46 -15.82 39.55
C GLY A 63 -1.19 -15.68 38.69
N THR A 64 -0.57 -16.81 38.37
CA THR A 64 0.65 -16.91 37.55
C THR A 64 0.40 -17.24 36.08
N GLU A 65 -0.87 -17.36 35.66
CA GLU A 65 -1.22 -17.73 34.29
C GLU A 65 -1.26 -16.52 33.35
N TYR A 66 -0.66 -16.71 32.17
CA TYR A 66 -0.58 -15.72 31.11
C TYR A 66 -1.08 -16.34 29.81
N GLU A 67 -1.87 -15.57 29.07
CA GLU A 67 -2.33 -15.91 27.73
C GLU A 67 -1.55 -15.09 26.71
N TYR A 68 -1.04 -15.75 25.69
CA TYR A 68 -0.39 -15.09 24.57
C TYR A 68 -1.36 -14.14 23.86
N VAL A 69 -0.93 -12.89 23.66
CA VAL A 69 -1.70 -11.87 22.95
C VAL A 69 -1.14 -11.63 21.57
N GLY A 70 0.17 -11.53 21.46
CA GLY A 70 0.81 -11.19 20.20
C GLY A 70 2.31 -10.97 20.32
N SER A 71 2.96 -10.90 19.18
CA SER A 71 4.38 -10.63 19.08
C SER A 71 4.71 -9.72 17.91
N MET A 72 5.92 -9.15 17.97
CA MET A 72 6.56 -8.48 16.85
C MET A 72 8.00 -8.97 16.74
N GLN A 73 8.55 -8.89 15.54
CA GLN A 73 9.98 -9.01 15.29
C GLN A 73 10.41 -7.83 14.42
N GLU A 74 11.53 -7.20 14.76
CA GLU A 74 12.02 -6.01 14.07
C GLU A 74 13.53 -5.82 14.34
N CYS A 75 14.21 -5.00 13.55
CA CYS A 75 15.53 -4.51 13.94
C CYS A 75 15.45 -3.65 15.22
N SER A 76 16.42 -3.80 16.14
CA SER A 76 16.46 -3.02 17.39
C SER A 76 16.82 -1.55 17.17
N ASP A 77 17.42 -1.22 16.03
CA ASP A 77 17.98 0.10 15.75
C ASP A 77 16.87 1.15 15.80
N GLN A 78 16.98 2.11 16.71
CA GLN A 78 15.97 3.13 16.99
C GLN A 78 14.57 2.59 17.36
N MET A 79 14.43 1.30 17.68
CA MET A 79 13.14 0.69 17.98
C MET A 79 12.68 0.95 19.42
N ILE A 80 13.59 1.20 20.35
CA ILE A 80 13.25 1.53 21.75
C ILE A 80 13.86 2.89 22.10
N HIS A 81 13.02 3.92 22.12
CA HIS A 81 13.44 5.28 22.48
C HIS A 81 13.44 5.50 23.99
N GLY A 82 12.55 4.81 24.71
CA GLY A 82 12.45 4.81 26.17
C GLY A 82 11.60 3.64 26.65
N SER A 83 12.00 3.00 27.74
CA SER A 83 11.21 1.91 28.33
C SER A 83 11.50 1.76 29.82
N PRO A 84 10.51 1.92 30.71
CA PRO A 84 10.63 1.55 32.13
C PRO A 84 10.74 0.03 32.32
N ASP A 85 10.38 -0.76 31.30
CA ASP A 85 10.37 -2.21 31.32
C ASP A 85 11.80 -2.80 31.20
N LEU A 86 12.79 -1.98 30.82
CA LEU A 86 14.17 -2.36 30.62
C LEU A 86 15.11 -1.71 31.64
N PRO A 87 16.22 -2.37 32.02
CA PRO A 87 17.20 -1.79 32.93
C PRO A 87 17.78 -0.46 32.43
N GLY A 88 17.82 0.55 33.30
CA GLY A 88 18.40 1.86 33.00
C GLY A 88 19.91 1.84 32.75
N GLY A 89 20.45 2.95 32.23
CA GLY A 89 21.88 3.11 31.94
C GLY A 89 22.38 2.37 30.70
N THR A 90 21.48 1.78 29.91
CA THR A 90 21.78 1.10 28.66
C THR A 90 21.11 1.84 27.50
N ASP A 91 21.83 2.05 26.40
CA ASP A 91 21.25 2.60 25.17
C ASP A 91 20.55 1.49 24.36
N TYR A 92 19.22 1.46 24.42
CA TYR A 92 18.43 0.50 23.66
C TYR A 92 18.15 0.92 22.22
N LYS A 93 18.51 2.15 21.82
CA LYS A 93 18.41 2.59 20.42
C LYS A 93 19.48 1.94 19.53
N ALA A 94 20.55 1.42 20.14
CA ALA A 94 21.65 0.75 19.47
C ALA A 94 22.09 -0.53 20.22
N TYR A 95 21.13 -1.29 20.75
CA TYR A 95 21.43 -2.46 21.58
C TYR A 95 21.99 -3.62 20.75
N ASN A 96 23.26 -3.98 20.97
CA ASN A 96 23.99 -4.93 20.13
C ASN A 96 24.32 -6.27 20.80
N LYS A 97 23.63 -6.61 21.90
CA LYS A 97 23.86 -7.85 22.65
C LYS A 97 22.68 -8.81 22.49
N SER A 98 22.95 -10.11 22.63
CA SER A 98 21.88 -11.10 22.75
C SER A 98 21.47 -11.23 24.22
N LYS A 99 20.23 -10.87 24.55
CA LYS A 99 19.73 -10.90 25.92
C LYS A 99 18.21 -10.90 25.95
N VAL A 100 17.65 -11.57 26.96
CA VAL A 100 16.21 -11.57 27.24
C VAL A 100 15.93 -10.73 28.48
N PHE A 101 14.93 -9.87 28.40
CA PHE A 101 14.37 -9.12 29.52
C PHE A 101 12.88 -9.40 29.61
N VAL A 102 12.37 -9.48 30.83
CA VAL A 102 10.95 -9.72 31.09
C VAL A 102 10.46 -8.66 32.07
N ALA A 103 9.36 -8.01 31.73
CA ALA A 103 8.71 -7.00 32.55
C ALA A 103 7.23 -7.34 32.74
N LYS A 104 6.64 -6.75 33.77
CA LYS A 104 5.20 -6.81 34.03
C LYS A 104 4.66 -5.41 34.16
N ARG A 105 3.68 -5.05 33.34
CA ARG A 105 3.04 -3.73 33.36
C ARG A 105 1.60 -3.82 32.91
N MET A 106 0.72 -3.12 33.62
CA MET A 106 -0.72 -3.01 33.28
C MET A 106 -1.41 -4.36 33.05
N GLY A 107 -1.11 -5.36 33.88
CA GLY A 107 -1.68 -6.72 33.76
C GLY A 107 -1.15 -7.53 32.56
N HIS A 108 -0.03 -7.12 31.95
CA HIS A 108 0.63 -7.85 30.87
C HIS A 108 2.06 -8.24 31.27
N ARG A 109 2.51 -9.40 30.80
CA ARG A 109 3.92 -9.79 30.78
C ARG A 109 4.47 -9.45 29.41
N ILE A 110 5.58 -8.73 29.39
CA ILE A 110 6.24 -8.27 28.16
C ILE A 110 7.65 -8.84 28.17
N THR A 111 7.97 -9.61 27.14
CA THR A 111 9.29 -10.21 26.98
C THR A 111 9.99 -9.55 25.81
N TYR A 112 11.17 -8.98 26.06
CA TYR A 112 12.06 -8.41 25.05
C TYR A 112 13.21 -9.37 24.84
N ASN A 113 13.29 -10.00 23.67
CA ASN A 113 14.37 -10.89 23.31
C ASN A 113 15.21 -10.25 22.21
N PHE A 114 16.45 -9.89 22.55
CA PHE A 114 17.43 -9.41 21.59
C PHE A 114 18.30 -10.57 21.14
N THR A 115 18.51 -10.71 19.83
CA THR A 115 19.41 -11.69 19.23
C THR A 115 20.31 -11.05 18.19
N ARG A 116 21.56 -11.51 18.13
CA ARG A 116 22.54 -11.12 17.11
C ARG A 116 22.57 -12.08 15.93
N GLN A 117 21.74 -13.13 15.95
CA GLN A 117 21.64 -14.09 14.85
C GLN A 117 20.88 -13.45 13.69
N SER A 118 21.45 -13.56 12.48
CA SER A 118 20.78 -13.12 11.27
C SER A 118 19.63 -14.07 10.93
N TYR A 119 18.50 -13.52 10.53
CA TYR A 119 17.34 -14.27 10.04
C TYR A 119 17.70 -15.20 8.88
N ILE A 120 18.55 -14.71 7.97
CA ILE A 120 19.00 -15.47 6.80
C ILE A 120 19.84 -16.67 7.22
N ASP A 121 20.70 -16.53 8.24
CA ASP A 121 21.58 -17.61 8.69
C ASP A 121 20.75 -18.76 9.30
N ILE A 122 19.72 -18.43 10.07
CA ILE A 122 18.80 -19.40 10.67
C ILE A 122 18.05 -20.19 9.58
N HIS A 123 17.54 -19.50 8.55
CA HIS A 123 16.75 -20.14 7.49
C HIS A 123 17.57 -20.73 6.34
N SER A 124 18.84 -20.35 6.19
CA SER A 124 19.79 -21.04 5.30
C SER A 124 20.10 -22.47 5.78
N SER A 125 19.90 -22.76 7.07
CA SER A 125 19.99 -24.13 7.60
C SER A 125 18.68 -24.94 7.49
N MET A 126 17.55 -24.28 7.25
CA MET A 126 16.22 -24.90 7.11
C MET A 126 15.84 -25.22 5.66
N THR A 127 16.74 -25.03 4.69
CA THR A 127 16.45 -25.22 3.26
C THR A 127 16.22 -26.69 2.84
N TYR A 128 16.22 -27.64 3.78
CA TYR A 128 15.95 -29.05 3.51
C TYR A 128 14.58 -29.58 3.95
N ASP A 129 13.76 -28.81 4.67
CA ASP A 129 12.48 -29.35 5.22
C ASP A 129 11.30 -28.35 5.19
N ILE A 130 11.32 -27.35 4.31
CA ILE A 130 10.16 -26.48 4.08
C ILE A 130 9.27 -27.12 3.02
N LYS A 131 8.61 -28.23 3.36
CA LYS A 131 7.49 -28.76 2.55
C LYS A 131 6.11 -28.35 3.07
N ASP A 132 5.99 -27.82 4.28
CA ASP A 132 4.65 -27.57 4.86
C ASP A 132 4.33 -26.13 5.32
N HIS A 133 5.29 -25.19 5.35
CA HIS A 133 4.99 -23.79 5.65
C HIS A 133 5.65 -22.86 4.63
N GLU A 134 4.84 -22.28 3.74
CA GLU A 134 5.29 -21.30 2.75
C GLU A 134 5.72 -20.00 3.47
N VAL A 135 6.97 -19.94 3.91
CA VAL A 135 7.59 -18.71 4.43
C VAL A 135 7.75 -17.74 3.25
N VAL A 136 6.76 -16.87 3.06
CA VAL A 136 6.81 -15.85 2.00
C VAL A 136 7.77 -14.74 2.42
N VAL A 137 9.02 -14.86 1.99
CA VAL A 137 10.05 -13.83 2.20
C VAL A 137 9.81 -12.67 1.23
N LEU A 138 9.19 -11.61 1.72
CA LEU A 138 8.99 -10.38 0.97
C LEU A 138 10.13 -9.40 1.29
N THR A 139 10.94 -9.08 0.29
CA THR A 139 11.96 -8.02 0.41
C THR A 139 11.32 -6.65 0.20
N GLU A 140 11.86 -5.60 0.85
CA GLU A 140 11.35 -4.22 0.74
C GLU A 140 11.13 -3.76 -0.71
N ARG A 141 11.99 -4.22 -1.64
CA ARG A 141 11.89 -3.89 -3.08
C ARG A 141 10.62 -4.46 -3.74
N LYS A 142 10.11 -5.61 -3.27
CA LYS A 142 8.84 -6.20 -3.75
C LYS A 142 7.61 -5.52 -3.13
N ILE A 143 7.70 -5.07 -1.87
CA ILE A 143 6.60 -4.37 -1.17
C ILE A 143 6.26 -3.04 -1.86
N ARG A 144 7.27 -2.26 -2.26
CA ARG A 144 7.08 -1.01 -3.01
C ARG A 144 6.25 -1.20 -4.28
N LYS A 145 6.28 -2.40 -4.88
CA LYS A 145 5.46 -2.74 -6.05
C LYS A 145 4.04 -3.16 -5.68
N LEU A 146 3.82 -3.78 -4.52
CA LEU A 146 2.52 -4.29 -4.07
C LEU A 146 1.65 -3.22 -3.40
N SER A 147 2.26 -2.25 -2.69
CA SER A 147 1.53 -1.19 -1.96
C SER A 147 1.46 0.14 -2.71
N ALA A 148 1.62 0.15 -4.04
CA ALA A 148 1.75 1.37 -4.83
C ALA A 148 0.48 2.24 -4.91
N TRP A 149 -0.61 1.86 -4.23
CA TRP A 149 -1.80 2.69 -4.07
C TRP A 149 -1.61 3.64 -2.89
N THR A 150 -1.18 4.85 -3.21
CA THR A 150 -1.03 5.94 -2.23
C THR A 150 -2.38 6.57 -1.91
N TYR A 151 -2.48 7.29 -0.78
CA TYR A 151 -3.67 8.07 -0.41
C TYR A 151 -4.11 9.04 -1.52
N ARG A 152 -3.16 9.55 -2.31
CA ARG A 152 -3.41 10.39 -3.49
C ARG A 152 -4.20 9.65 -4.58
N ASP A 153 -3.95 8.37 -4.78
CA ASP A 153 -4.64 7.57 -5.80
C ASP A 153 -6.10 7.31 -5.41
N TRP A 154 -6.36 7.10 -4.11
CA TRP A 154 -7.71 7.05 -3.56
C TRP A 154 -8.49 8.36 -3.73
N LEU A 155 -7.85 9.51 -3.51
CA LEU A 155 -8.45 10.82 -3.73
C LEU A 155 -8.80 11.06 -5.20
N MET A 156 -7.93 10.65 -6.13
CA MET A 156 -8.19 10.76 -7.57
C MET A 156 -9.41 9.93 -7.97
N VAL A 157 -9.49 8.66 -7.55
CA VAL A 157 -10.63 7.78 -7.85
C VAL A 157 -11.93 8.33 -7.24
N ALA A 158 -11.90 8.76 -5.98
CA ALA A 158 -13.08 9.34 -5.34
C ALA A 158 -13.57 10.60 -6.06
N SER A 159 -12.66 11.47 -6.49
CA SER A 159 -13.01 12.69 -7.23
C SER A 159 -13.68 12.40 -8.58
N LEU A 160 -13.20 11.40 -9.32
CA LEU A 160 -13.78 10.99 -10.59
C LEU A 160 -15.20 10.43 -10.43
N VAL A 161 -15.44 9.64 -9.37
CA VAL A 161 -16.76 9.11 -9.04
C VAL A 161 -17.74 10.24 -8.69
N ILE A 162 -17.31 11.20 -7.87
CA ILE A 162 -18.15 12.35 -7.49
C ILE A 162 -18.51 13.19 -8.71
N MET A 163 -17.53 13.51 -9.56
CA MET A 163 -17.77 14.28 -10.80
C MET A 163 -18.72 13.55 -11.75
N GLY A 164 -18.57 12.23 -11.90
CA GLY A 164 -19.49 11.41 -12.70
C GLY A 164 -20.93 11.45 -12.18
N CYS A 165 -21.11 11.38 -10.85
CA CYS A 165 -22.42 11.51 -10.22
C CYS A 165 -23.05 12.89 -10.46
N LEU A 166 -22.26 13.97 -10.34
CA LEU A 166 -22.75 15.34 -10.59
C LEU A 166 -23.19 15.52 -12.04
N ILE A 167 -22.39 15.06 -13.02
CA ILE A 167 -22.73 15.12 -14.44
C ILE A 167 -24.02 14.33 -14.72
N SER A 168 -24.16 13.13 -14.16
CA SER A 168 -25.37 12.31 -14.30
C SER A 168 -26.62 13.02 -13.75
N CYS A 169 -26.50 13.64 -12.58
CA CYS A 169 -27.57 14.44 -11.97
C CYS A 169 -27.95 15.65 -12.85
N CYS A 170 -26.96 16.38 -13.37
CA CYS A 170 -27.19 17.51 -14.27
C CYS A 170 -27.89 17.09 -15.57
N CYS A 171 -27.45 15.99 -16.20
CA CYS A 171 -28.09 15.45 -17.40
C CYS A 171 -29.55 15.06 -17.13
N ARG A 172 -29.84 14.37 -16.01
CA ARG A 172 -31.22 14.01 -15.64
C ARG A 172 -32.10 15.24 -15.42
N ALA A 173 -31.58 16.29 -14.78
CA ALA A 173 -32.32 17.54 -14.57
C ALA A 173 -32.66 18.24 -15.90
N LEU A 174 -31.70 18.30 -16.84
CA LEU A 174 -31.92 18.87 -18.17
C LEU A 174 -32.95 18.05 -18.98
N PHE A 175 -32.88 16.73 -18.95
CA PHE A 175 -33.87 15.86 -19.61
C PHE A 175 -35.28 15.99 -19.01
N CYS A 176 -35.40 16.27 -17.70
CA CYS A 176 -36.69 16.54 -17.07
C CYS A 176 -37.31 17.88 -17.49
N GLN A 177 -36.50 18.93 -17.68
CA GLN A 177 -36.99 20.23 -18.16
C GLN A 177 -37.52 20.16 -19.59
N VAL A 178 -36.87 19.39 -20.47
CA VAL A 178 -37.31 19.21 -21.87
C VAL A 178 -38.66 18.48 -21.97
N LYS A 179 -38.98 17.56 -21.04
CA LYS A 179 -40.28 16.88 -21.01
C LYS A 179 -41.42 17.71 -20.39
N ALA A 180 -41.10 18.75 -19.61
CA ALA A 180 -42.09 19.60 -18.96
C ALA A 180 -42.62 20.74 -19.84
N SER A 181 -41.94 21.06 -20.96
CA SER A 181 -42.39 22.09 -21.90
C SER A 181 -43.43 21.52 -22.89
N LYS A 182 -44.69 21.42 -22.47
CA LYS A 182 -45.83 21.36 -23.40
C LYS A 182 -46.14 22.79 -23.89
N PRO A 183 -46.43 23.01 -25.19
CA PRO A 183 -46.72 24.35 -25.70
C PRO A 183 -48.09 24.82 -25.22
N SER A 184 -48.15 25.94 -24.52
CA SER A 184 -49.41 26.64 -24.23
C SER A 184 -49.84 27.42 -25.47
N VAL A 185 -50.88 26.95 -26.14
CA VAL A 185 -51.60 27.68 -27.20
C VAL A 185 -52.30 28.88 -26.56
N ILE A 186 -51.92 30.10 -26.94
CA ILE A 186 -52.67 31.33 -26.64
C ILE A 186 -53.12 31.94 -27.97
N ARG A 187 -54.44 31.97 -28.16
CA ARG A 187 -55.18 32.70 -29.21
C ARG A 187 -55.33 34.18 -28.83
N ARG A 188 -55.09 35.09 -29.78
CA ARG A 188 -55.72 36.42 -29.99
C ARG A 188 -55.30 36.87 -31.41
N ALA A 189 -56.18 37.11 -32.38
CA ALA A 189 -57.30 38.05 -32.49
C ALA A 189 -56.85 39.52 -32.40
N ASP A 190 -56.69 40.09 -33.60
CA ASP A 190 -56.74 41.48 -34.04
C ASP A 190 -55.82 42.55 -33.42
N GLY A 191 -54.95 43.10 -34.29
CA GLY A 191 -54.67 44.53 -34.32
C GLY A 191 -53.20 44.96 -34.25
N VAL A 192 -52.65 45.30 -35.42
CA VAL A 192 -51.49 46.17 -35.71
C VAL A 192 -50.16 45.46 -36.04
N GLU A 193 -49.76 45.72 -37.29
CA GLU A 193 -48.64 45.27 -38.15
C GLU A 193 -47.25 45.66 -37.59
N ASP A 194 -46.08 45.21 -38.05
CA ASP A 194 -45.59 44.56 -39.28
C ASP A 194 -44.20 43.95 -38.86
N ILE A 195 -43.64 42.89 -39.42
CA ILE A 195 -42.97 42.84 -40.73
C ILE A 195 -42.96 41.38 -41.19
N ARG A 196 -43.57 41.16 -42.36
CA ARG A 196 -43.62 39.90 -43.10
C ARG A 196 -42.36 39.69 -43.94
N CYS A 197 -41.86 38.46 -43.91
CA CYS A 197 -40.83 37.91 -44.78
C CYS A 197 -41.27 37.84 -46.24
N GLU A 198 -40.32 37.90 -47.18
CA GLU A 198 -40.47 37.17 -48.45
C GLU A 198 -39.24 36.30 -48.74
N VAL A 199 -39.55 35.00 -48.81
CA VAL A 199 -38.78 33.93 -49.41
C VAL A 199 -39.18 33.87 -50.89
N LEU A 200 -38.22 33.78 -51.79
CA LEU A 200 -38.44 33.24 -53.13
C LEU A 200 -37.37 32.19 -53.45
N THR A 201 -37.83 30.95 -53.34
CA THR A 201 -37.58 29.75 -54.17
C THR A 201 -37.33 30.13 -55.65
N GLU A 202 -36.67 29.39 -56.54
CA GLU A 202 -36.34 27.97 -56.71
C GLU A 202 -35.49 27.90 -58.00
N GLN A 203 -34.56 26.93 -58.14
CA GLN A 203 -34.39 26.11 -59.35
C GLN A 203 -33.20 25.13 -59.21
N ASN A 204 -33.53 23.84 -59.25
CA ASN A 204 -32.68 22.68 -59.60
C ASN A 204 -33.17 22.21 -61.01
N PRO A 205 -32.59 21.22 -61.75
CA PRO A 205 -31.57 20.22 -61.43
C PRO A 205 -30.45 20.06 -62.50
N THR A 206 -29.43 19.23 -62.30
CA THR A 206 -29.28 17.89 -62.95
C THR A 206 -28.00 17.21 -62.43
N ALA A 207 -28.09 15.93 -62.04
CA ALA A 207 -26.98 15.02 -61.74
C ALA A 207 -26.55 14.23 -63.01
N PRO A 208 -25.37 13.57 -63.04
CA PRO A 208 -25.29 12.16 -62.57
C PRO A 208 -23.97 11.80 -61.83
N GLU A 209 -24.07 10.96 -60.80
CA GLU A 209 -23.51 9.58 -60.67
C GLU A 209 -21.97 9.50 -60.47
N GLU A 210 -21.55 9.12 -59.24
CA GLU A 210 -20.82 7.86 -58.89
C GLU A 210 -19.28 8.07 -59.00
N GLU A 211 -18.39 7.68 -58.10
CA GLU A 211 -18.29 6.53 -57.20
C GLU A 211 -17.53 6.89 -55.89
N LYS A 212 -17.63 5.97 -54.93
CA LYS A 212 -17.03 5.96 -53.59
C LYS A 212 -15.55 5.58 -53.64
N GLU A 213 -14.74 6.14 -52.73
CA GLU A 213 -13.92 5.40 -51.75
C GLU A 213 -13.09 6.39 -50.91
N VAL A 214 -13.34 6.44 -49.59
CA VAL A 214 -12.44 7.05 -48.62
C VAL A 214 -12.34 6.08 -47.45
N GLU A 215 -11.23 5.37 -47.36
CA GLU A 215 -10.79 4.73 -46.13
C GLU A 215 -9.41 5.30 -45.78
N GLN A 216 -9.37 6.10 -44.71
CA GLN A 216 -8.13 6.53 -44.05
C GLN A 216 -7.89 5.58 -42.87
N VAL A 217 -6.75 4.90 -42.87
CA VAL A 217 -6.16 4.38 -41.63
C VAL A 217 -4.66 4.71 -41.61
N MET A 218 -4.31 5.30 -40.46
CA MET A 218 -2.99 5.39 -39.82
C MET A 218 -1.93 4.42 -40.32
N GLU A 219 -0.70 4.93 -40.47
CA GLU A 219 0.40 4.59 -39.56
C GLU A 219 1.66 5.39 -39.89
N LYS A 220 2.22 6.07 -38.88
CA LYS A 220 3.58 6.61 -38.96
C LYS A 220 4.21 6.66 -37.57
N LYS A 221 5.34 5.95 -37.47
CA LYS A 221 6.47 6.09 -36.53
C LYS A 221 6.19 5.62 -35.09
N LYS A 222 7.07 4.85 -34.43
CA LYS A 222 8.51 4.60 -34.67
C LYS A 222 8.93 3.39 -33.82
N GLU A 223 9.56 2.39 -34.43
CA GLU A 223 10.26 1.29 -33.76
C GLU A 223 11.57 1.80 -33.13
N ASP A 224 11.71 1.49 -31.84
CA ASP A 224 12.72 0.64 -31.21
C ASP A 224 14.19 0.77 -31.64
N GLY A 225 14.99 1.21 -30.67
CA GLY A 225 16.45 1.15 -30.69
C GLY A 225 16.94 -0.14 -30.02
N GLU A 226 17.63 -0.93 -30.82
CA GLU A 226 18.39 -2.13 -30.48
C GLU A 226 19.72 -1.73 -29.84
N MET A 227 20.09 -2.36 -28.71
CA MET A 227 21.43 -2.26 -28.13
C MET A 227 21.91 -3.67 -27.78
N ASP A 228 22.75 -4.21 -28.66
CA ASP A 228 23.52 -5.44 -28.44
C ASP A 228 24.59 -5.23 -27.38
N ILE A 229 24.63 -6.11 -26.37
CA ILE A 229 25.88 -6.47 -25.68
C ILE A 229 25.90 -7.99 -25.51
N ALA A 230 26.93 -8.58 -26.12
CA ALA A 230 27.23 -10.00 -26.16
C ALA A 230 27.83 -10.54 -24.84
N GLU A 231 27.82 -11.86 -24.79
CA GLU A 231 28.01 -12.80 -23.69
C GLU A 231 29.41 -12.82 -23.00
N GLU A 232 29.40 -13.24 -21.73
CA GLU A 232 30.49 -13.89 -20.96
C GLU A 232 30.94 -15.22 -21.62
N PRO A 233 32.04 -15.96 -21.23
CA PRO A 233 32.47 -16.23 -19.84
C PRO A 233 33.99 -16.56 -19.57
N VAL A 234 34.28 -16.91 -18.31
CA VAL A 234 35.18 -17.99 -17.79
C VAL A 234 36.33 -17.58 -16.82
N ALA A 235 36.11 -17.94 -15.54
CA ALA A 235 36.93 -18.63 -14.52
C ALA A 235 38.47 -18.41 -14.36
N LYS A 236 38.94 -18.19 -13.10
CA LYS A 236 39.53 -19.21 -12.19
C LYS A 236 40.12 -18.65 -10.87
N GLU A 237 40.03 -19.51 -9.85
CA GLU A 237 40.73 -19.70 -8.57
C GLU A 237 42.00 -18.87 -8.24
N ASP A 238 42.11 -18.43 -6.97
CA ASP A 238 43.15 -18.95 -6.06
C ASP A 238 42.87 -18.57 -4.58
N SER A 239 43.08 -19.54 -3.68
CA SER A 239 43.12 -19.40 -2.22
C SER A 239 44.57 -19.59 -1.73
N PRO A 240 44.95 -19.03 -0.56
CA PRO A 240 46.34 -18.94 -0.13
C PRO A 240 46.80 -20.11 0.76
N VAL A 241 48.12 -20.28 0.82
CA VAL A 241 48.87 -20.98 1.89
C VAL A 241 48.96 -20.09 3.13
#